data_AF-A0A965PTV0-F1
#
_entry.id   AF-A0A965PTV0-F1
#
_cell.length_a   1.000
_cell.length_b   1.000
_cell.length_c   1.000
_cell.angle_alpha   90.00
_cell.angle_beta   90.00
_cell.angle_gamma   90.00
#
_symmetry.space_group_name_H-M   'P 1'
#
loop_
_entity.id
_entity.type
_entity.pdbx_description
1 polymer ?
#
loop_
_entity_poly.entity_id
_entity_poly.type
_entity_poly.pdbx_seq_one_letter_code
_entity_poly.pdbx_strand_id
1 'polypeptide(L)'
;SPGVGRVWSLLVEKFPVWDDGLRRNHRMEEHRQKASELQAARSEAGKIGNEKRWSDRKAIANGSQSDRKRIANGIAKGIAKTSPPSPSPSPSLSPTEQEENTHTQDENEFRQPGWAAIEWERFAERWNRTERAARWNSLVAPSGWVERAVDGSWMAKAAEALDRLPGCAWFDTPLAVTRFFEYVDRIIAGEFDNPKHDGRRKKQPTGGNL
;
A
#
# COMPACT_ATOMS: atom_id res chain seq x y z
N SER A 1 14.55 -34.20 19.31
CA SER A 1 14.01 -33.21 20.25
C SER A 1 12.86 -33.76 21.09
N PRO A 2 13.08 -34.14 22.36
CA PRO A 2 12.07 -34.76 23.23
C PRO A 2 10.97 -33.82 23.77
N GLY A 3 11.03 -32.51 23.47
CA GLY A 3 10.09 -31.51 23.97
C GLY A 3 8.77 -31.37 23.18
N VAL A 4 8.75 -31.71 21.89
CA VAL A 4 7.60 -31.43 21.01
C VAL A 4 6.40 -32.34 21.32
N GLY A 5 6.65 -33.59 21.69
CA GLY A 5 5.59 -34.57 21.96
C GLY A 5 4.73 -34.26 23.19
N ARG A 6 5.31 -33.65 24.23
CA ARG A 6 4.57 -33.30 25.47
C ARG A 6 3.64 -32.10 25.28
N VAL A 7 4.03 -31.14 24.43
CA VAL A 7 3.19 -29.97 24.12
C VAL A 7 2.03 -30.36 23.23
N TRP A 8 2.21 -31.36 22.36
CA TRP A 8 1.17 -31.77 21.41
C TRP A 8 -0.09 -32.32 22.08
N SER A 9 0.05 -33.08 23.18
CA SER A 9 -1.11 -33.57 23.95
C SER A 9 -2.04 -32.45 24.43
N LEU A 10 -1.51 -31.25 24.70
CA LEU A 10 -2.29 -30.08 25.11
C LEU A 10 -2.98 -29.39 23.90
N LEU A 11 -2.42 -29.55 22.70
CA LEU A 11 -2.92 -28.90 21.48
C LEU A 11 -3.91 -29.77 20.69
N VAL A 12 -3.92 -31.09 20.90
CA VAL A 12 -4.79 -32.04 20.19
C VAL A 12 -6.27 -31.64 20.26
N GLU A 13 -6.73 -31.09 21.37
CA GLU A 13 -8.11 -30.62 21.55
C GLU A 13 -8.45 -29.44 20.61
N LYS A 14 -7.48 -28.56 20.31
CA LYS A 14 -7.67 -27.40 19.44
C LYS A 14 -7.56 -27.73 17.95
N PHE A 15 -7.02 -28.89 17.62
CA PHE A 15 -6.78 -29.34 16.25
C PHE A 15 -7.35 -30.75 16.05
N PRO A 16 -8.70 -30.90 16.05
CA PRO A 16 -9.34 -32.17 15.74
C PRO A 16 -8.95 -32.63 14.32
N VAL A 17 -8.91 -33.96 14.15
CA VAL A 17 -8.75 -34.59 12.84
C VAL A 17 -10.11 -34.54 12.14
N TRP A 18 -10.13 -34.05 10.90
CA TRP A 18 -11.32 -34.00 10.07
C TRP A 18 -11.40 -35.24 9.17
N ASP A 19 -12.48 -35.37 8.39
CA ASP A 19 -12.76 -36.53 7.53
C ASP A 19 -11.66 -36.78 6.47
N ASP A 20 -10.86 -35.77 6.16
CA ASP A 20 -9.72 -35.82 5.24
C ASP A 20 -8.43 -36.34 5.92
N GLY A 21 -8.49 -36.68 7.20
CA GLY A 21 -7.34 -37.10 8.01
C GLY A 21 -6.42 -35.95 8.43
N LEU A 22 -6.73 -34.70 8.08
CA LEU A 22 -5.92 -33.54 8.44
C LEU A 22 -6.44 -32.88 9.72
N ARG A 23 -5.50 -32.38 10.52
CA ARG A 23 -5.81 -31.66 11.76
C ARG A 23 -6.04 -30.18 11.48
N ARG A 24 -7.20 -29.66 11.86
CA ARG A 24 -7.58 -28.27 11.58
C ARG A 24 -8.11 -27.58 12.82
N ASN A 25 -7.76 -26.31 12.99
CA ASN A 25 -8.31 -25.47 14.05
C ASN A 25 -9.65 -24.88 13.60
N HIS A 26 -10.72 -25.15 14.36
CA HIS A 26 -12.07 -24.74 14.00
C HIS A 26 -12.21 -23.23 13.78
N ARG A 27 -11.65 -22.42 14.70
CA ARG A 27 -11.68 -20.96 14.60
C ARG A 27 -10.98 -20.45 13.35
N MET A 28 -9.83 -21.03 13.01
CA MET A 28 -9.10 -20.66 11.79
C MET A 28 -9.86 -21.04 10.53
N GLU A 29 -10.58 -22.18 10.56
CA GLU A 29 -11.38 -22.62 9.43
C GLU A 29 -12.59 -21.71 9.19
N GLU A 30 -13.28 -21.28 10.24
CA GLU A 30 -14.34 -20.25 10.12
C GLU A 30 -13.82 -18.97 9.46
N HIS A 31 -12.60 -18.53 9.80
CA HIS A 31 -11.99 -17.36 9.19
C HIS A 31 -11.66 -17.60 7.71
N ARG A 32 -11.16 -18.79 7.34
CA ARG A 32 -10.93 -19.16 5.93
C ARG A 32 -12.22 -19.20 5.13
N GLN A 33 -13.29 -19.74 5.70
CA GLN A 33 -14.61 -19.79 5.08
C GLN A 33 -15.13 -18.38 4.83
N LYS A 34 -15.16 -17.51 5.84
CA LYS A 34 -15.58 -16.10 5.69
C LYS A 34 -14.75 -15.34 4.66
N ALA A 35 -13.44 -15.56 4.64
CA ALA A 35 -12.57 -14.95 3.64
C ALA A 35 -12.91 -15.43 2.21
N SER A 36 -13.16 -16.73 2.05
CA SER A 36 -13.53 -17.34 0.77
C SER A 36 -14.90 -16.85 0.28
N GLU A 37 -15.87 -16.71 1.18
CA GLU A 37 -17.19 -16.12 0.91
C GLU A 37 -17.08 -14.66 0.44
N LEU A 38 -16.29 -13.84 1.14
CA LEU A 38 -16.05 -12.44 0.76
C LEU A 38 -15.37 -12.34 -0.60
N GLN A 39 -14.42 -13.22 -0.89
CA GLN A 39 -13.75 -13.27 -2.19
C GLN A 39 -14.73 -13.69 -3.30
N ALA A 40 -15.57 -14.69 -3.07
CA ALA A 40 -16.60 -15.12 -4.01
C ALA A 40 -17.61 -14.00 -4.30
N ALA A 41 -18.13 -13.35 -3.25
CA ALA A 41 -19.07 -12.23 -3.38
C ALA A 41 -18.47 -11.06 -4.19
N ARG A 42 -17.19 -10.73 -3.96
CA ARG A 42 -16.48 -9.71 -4.75
C ARG A 42 -16.32 -10.12 -6.22
N SER A 43 -16.03 -11.40 -6.47
CA SER A 43 -15.93 -11.93 -7.83
C SER A 43 -17.28 -11.84 -8.56
N GLU A 44 -18.37 -12.24 -7.92
CA GLU A 44 -19.73 -12.15 -8.48
C GLU A 44 -20.15 -10.71 -8.76
N ALA A 45 -19.96 -9.80 -7.80
CA ALA A 45 -20.23 -8.38 -8.00
C ALA A 45 -19.42 -7.80 -9.17
N GLY A 46 -18.16 -8.22 -9.32
CA GLY A 46 -17.30 -7.87 -10.45
C GLY A 46 -17.83 -8.39 -11.79
N LYS A 47 -18.30 -9.65 -11.83
CA LYS A 47 -18.91 -10.24 -13.02
C LYS A 47 -20.18 -9.49 -13.43
N ILE A 48 -21.07 -9.20 -12.48
CA ILE A 48 -22.32 -8.45 -12.71
C ILE A 48 -22.02 -7.04 -13.22
N GLY A 49 -21.08 -6.33 -12.58
CA GLY A 49 -20.67 -4.99 -13.01
C GLY A 49 -20.05 -4.98 -14.41
N ASN A 50 -19.27 -6.01 -14.74
CA ASN A 50 -18.69 -6.16 -16.06
C ASN A 50 -19.79 -6.48 -17.10
N GLU A 51 -20.67 -7.43 -16.84
CA GLU A 51 -21.77 -7.79 -17.75
C GLU A 51 -22.63 -6.58 -18.12
N LYS A 52 -23.03 -5.77 -17.12
CA LYS A 52 -23.78 -4.52 -17.33
C LYS A 52 -23.04 -3.52 -18.23
N ARG A 53 -21.72 -3.37 -18.03
CA ARG A 53 -20.89 -2.47 -18.84
C ARG A 53 -20.81 -2.92 -20.31
N TRP A 54 -20.86 -4.22 -20.55
CA TRP A 54 -20.75 -4.78 -21.90
C TRP A 54 -22.10 -4.91 -22.61
N SER A 55 -23.20 -5.11 -21.89
CA SER A 55 -24.55 -5.13 -22.46
C SER A 55 -25.02 -3.75 -22.95
N ASP A 56 -24.59 -2.66 -22.30
CA ASP A 56 -24.97 -1.28 -22.64
C ASP A 56 -24.20 -0.68 -23.86
N ARG A 57 -23.41 -1.50 -24.58
CA ARG A 57 -22.62 -1.04 -25.75
C ARG A 57 -23.45 -0.46 -26.90
N LYS A 58 -24.77 -0.70 -26.98
CA LYS A 58 -25.63 -0.05 -27.99
C LYS A 58 -25.89 1.44 -27.73
N ALA A 59 -25.65 1.94 -26.51
CA ALA A 59 -25.87 3.35 -26.17
C ALA A 59 -24.67 4.27 -26.44
N ILE A 60 -23.47 3.72 -26.65
CA ILE A 60 -22.22 4.51 -26.79
C ILE A 60 -22.02 5.05 -28.22
N ALA A 61 -22.77 4.54 -29.21
CA ALA A 61 -22.59 4.93 -30.61
C ALA A 61 -23.19 6.31 -30.99
N ASN A 62 -24.10 6.88 -30.19
CA ASN A 62 -24.82 8.13 -30.53
C ASN A 62 -24.76 9.22 -29.44
N GLY A 63 -23.82 9.15 -28.51
CA GLY A 63 -23.66 10.12 -27.42
C GLY A 63 -22.87 11.37 -27.84
N SER A 64 -23.60 12.41 -28.25
CA SER A 64 -23.16 13.79 -28.51
C SER A 64 -22.08 14.32 -27.54
N GLN A 65 -21.19 15.12 -28.12
CA GLN A 65 -19.90 15.61 -27.62
C GLN A 65 -19.99 16.72 -26.54
N SER A 66 -21.04 16.78 -25.73
CA SER A 66 -21.33 17.90 -24.82
C SER A 66 -21.29 17.57 -23.33
N ASP A 67 -20.44 16.65 -22.88
CA ASP A 67 -20.19 16.44 -21.44
C ASP A 67 -18.76 15.96 -21.13
N ARG A 68 -17.75 16.72 -21.57
CA ARG A 68 -16.32 16.44 -21.29
C ARG A 68 -15.87 16.79 -19.86
N LYS A 69 -16.75 17.17 -18.92
CA LYS A 69 -16.35 17.56 -17.55
C LYS A 69 -16.69 16.57 -16.43
N ARG A 70 -17.29 15.41 -16.70
CA ARG A 70 -17.58 14.40 -15.65
C ARG A 70 -16.88 13.05 -15.78
N ILE A 71 -16.06 12.83 -16.81
CA ILE A 71 -15.51 11.49 -17.13
C ILE A 71 -13.96 11.50 -17.15
N ALA A 72 -13.32 12.06 -16.11
CA ALA A 72 -11.85 12.05 -15.97
C ALA A 72 -11.32 11.22 -14.78
N ASN A 73 -12.19 10.58 -13.98
CA ASN A 73 -11.76 9.92 -12.73
C ASN A 73 -11.82 8.38 -12.74
N GLY A 74 -12.04 7.72 -13.88
CA GLY A 74 -12.38 6.28 -13.86
C GLY A 74 -11.38 5.29 -14.47
N ILE A 75 -10.51 5.70 -15.40
CA ILE A 75 -9.87 4.73 -16.31
C ILE A 75 -8.44 5.17 -16.64
N ALA A 76 -7.53 4.94 -15.69
CA ALA A 76 -6.09 4.95 -15.98
C ALA A 76 -5.37 3.93 -15.07
N LYS A 77 -5.78 2.66 -15.14
CA LYS A 77 -4.91 1.52 -14.83
C LYS A 77 -4.99 0.54 -15.98
N GLY A 78 -3.98 0.64 -16.86
CA GLY A 78 -3.77 -0.24 -17.99
C GLY A 78 -3.39 -1.64 -17.50
N ILE A 79 -4.17 -2.63 -17.91
CA ILE A 79 -3.75 -4.03 -17.96
C ILE A 79 -3.69 -4.38 -19.43
N ALA A 80 -2.48 -4.37 -19.96
CA ALA A 80 -2.16 -5.08 -21.17
C ALA A 80 -0.77 -5.68 -20.98
N LYS A 81 -0.72 -6.99 -20.68
CA LYS A 81 0.14 -7.94 -21.37
C LYS A 81 -0.23 -9.36 -20.97
N THR A 82 -0.56 -10.11 -22.00
CA THR A 82 -0.90 -11.52 -22.12
C THR A 82 0.27 -12.43 -21.76
N SER A 83 0.00 -13.56 -21.10
CA SER A 83 0.81 -14.80 -21.13
C SER A 83 -0.02 -16.00 -20.64
N PRO A 84 0.31 -17.25 -21.07
CA PRO A 84 -0.64 -18.36 -21.32
C PRO A 84 -0.95 -19.23 -20.07
N PRO A 85 -1.95 -20.14 -20.12
CA PRO A 85 -2.22 -21.04 -19.01
C PRO A 85 -1.13 -22.13 -18.93
N SER A 86 -0.57 -22.34 -17.74
CA SER A 86 0.43 -23.39 -17.48
C SER A 86 -0.04 -24.26 -16.29
N PRO A 87 0.29 -25.57 -16.26
CA PRO A 87 -0.58 -26.61 -15.71
C PRO A 87 -0.36 -26.92 -14.22
N SER A 88 -1.40 -27.54 -13.65
CA SER A 88 -1.52 -28.37 -12.43
C SER A 88 -0.26 -28.68 -11.60
N PRO A 89 -0.32 -28.58 -10.25
CA PRO A 89 0.69 -29.18 -9.38
C PRO A 89 0.34 -30.65 -9.09
N SER A 90 1.29 -31.55 -9.25
CA SER A 90 1.32 -32.85 -8.54
C SER A 90 2.54 -32.88 -7.62
N PRO A 91 2.41 -33.51 -6.43
CA PRO A 91 3.36 -33.36 -5.33
C PRO A 91 4.47 -34.42 -5.41
N SER A 92 5.71 -34.08 -5.01
CA SER A 92 6.67 -35.10 -4.58
C SER A 92 7.83 -34.52 -3.75
N LEU A 93 7.80 -34.86 -2.46
CA LEU A 93 8.91 -35.34 -1.60
C LEU A 93 10.19 -34.48 -1.42
N SER A 94 10.20 -33.74 -0.30
CA SER A 94 11.11 -33.80 0.89
C SER A 94 12.65 -34.00 0.73
N PRO A 95 13.46 -33.94 1.82
CA PRO A 95 14.33 -32.80 2.12
C PRO A 95 15.82 -33.17 2.20
N THR A 96 16.76 -32.23 2.06
CA THR A 96 18.12 -32.43 2.57
C THR A 96 18.70 -31.13 3.11
N GLU A 97 19.41 -31.30 4.21
CA GLU A 97 19.82 -30.36 5.23
C GLU A 97 20.98 -29.44 4.80
N GLN A 98 21.01 -28.29 5.47
CA GLN A 98 22.17 -27.55 5.98
C GLN A 98 23.39 -27.37 5.07
N GLU A 99 23.70 -26.11 4.77
CA GLU A 99 25.03 -25.59 5.06
C GLU A 99 24.97 -24.06 5.22
N GLU A 100 25.48 -23.60 6.36
CA GLU A 100 25.79 -22.21 6.69
C GLU A 100 26.77 -21.67 5.64
N ASN A 101 26.45 -20.56 4.96
CA ASN A 101 27.43 -19.66 4.35
C ASN A 101 26.79 -18.34 3.93
N THR A 102 27.29 -17.26 4.53
CA THR A 102 27.39 -15.90 3.97
C THR A 102 26.11 -15.30 3.39
N HIS A 103 25.47 -14.43 4.18
CA HIS A 103 24.39 -13.51 3.79
C HIS A 103 24.88 -12.57 2.68
N THR A 104 24.93 -13.10 1.46
CA THR A 104 24.90 -12.34 0.23
C THR A 104 23.46 -11.86 0.13
N GLN A 105 23.25 -10.55 0.27
CA GLN A 105 21.93 -9.93 0.13
C GLN A 105 21.29 -10.41 -1.16
N ASP A 106 20.35 -11.33 -1.04
CA ASP A 106 19.60 -11.88 -2.14
C ASP A 106 18.63 -10.78 -2.58
N GLU A 107 18.89 -10.16 -3.72
CA GLU A 107 18.07 -9.08 -4.30
C GLU A 107 16.59 -9.49 -4.53
N ASN A 108 16.25 -10.76 -4.30
CA ASN A 108 14.90 -11.30 -4.33
C ASN A 108 14.13 -11.24 -2.99
N GLU A 109 14.75 -10.83 -1.88
CA GLU A 109 14.05 -10.63 -0.60
C GLU A 109 13.08 -9.43 -0.65
N PHE A 110 13.27 -8.54 -1.65
CA PHE A 110 12.43 -7.38 -2.00
C PHE A 110 10.97 -7.72 -2.41
N ARG A 111 10.55 -8.98 -2.30
CA ARG A 111 9.21 -9.45 -2.68
C ARG A 111 8.58 -10.44 -1.72
N GLN A 112 9.10 -10.58 -0.49
CA GLN A 112 8.32 -11.25 0.55
C GLN A 112 7.15 -10.35 0.99
N PRO A 113 5.93 -10.90 1.23
CA PRO A 113 4.73 -10.13 1.57
C PRO A 113 4.78 -9.34 2.91
N GLY A 114 5.95 -9.24 3.55
CA GLY A 114 6.18 -8.43 4.76
C GLY A 114 7.22 -7.33 4.60
N TRP A 115 8.04 -7.30 3.54
CA TRP A 115 9.14 -6.33 3.46
C TRP A 115 8.61 -4.89 3.50
N ALA A 116 7.55 -4.61 2.71
CA ALA A 116 7.03 -3.25 2.57
C ALA A 116 6.43 -2.73 3.89
N ALA A 117 5.98 -3.64 4.76
CA ALA A 117 5.52 -3.31 6.10
C ALA A 117 6.70 -2.98 7.04
N ILE A 118 7.80 -3.74 6.96
CA ILE A 118 9.02 -3.47 7.73
C ILE A 118 9.61 -2.12 7.32
N GLU A 119 9.67 -1.83 6.03
CA GLU A 119 10.21 -0.55 5.56
C GLU A 119 9.26 0.61 5.87
N TRP A 120 7.95 0.36 5.83
CA TRP A 120 6.98 1.34 6.30
C TRP A 120 7.23 1.68 7.77
N GLU A 121 7.45 0.69 8.62
CA GLU A 121 7.70 0.90 10.04
C GLU A 121 8.95 1.76 10.27
N ARG A 122 10.05 1.45 9.57
CA ARG A 122 11.28 2.25 9.60
C ARG A 122 11.04 3.69 9.14
N PHE A 123 10.32 3.86 8.04
CA PHE A 123 9.99 5.17 7.51
C PHE A 123 9.10 5.96 8.48
N ALA A 124 8.07 5.34 9.02
CA ALA A 124 7.14 5.95 9.98
C ALA A 124 7.84 6.35 11.28
N GLU A 125 8.79 5.54 11.76
CA GLU A 125 9.60 5.87 12.93
C GLU A 125 10.46 7.12 12.67
N ARG A 126 11.15 7.18 11.53
CA ARG A 126 11.93 8.36 11.13
C ARG A 126 11.04 9.59 10.97
N TRP A 127 9.93 9.45 10.27
CA TRP A 127 8.92 10.48 10.07
C TRP A 127 8.42 11.06 11.40
N ASN A 128 8.08 10.21 12.37
CA ASN A 128 7.56 10.64 13.67
C ASN A 128 8.59 11.37 14.55
N ARG A 129 9.89 11.25 14.25
CA ARG A 129 10.96 12.00 14.93
C ARG A 129 11.19 13.39 14.32
N THR A 130 10.70 13.65 13.11
CA THR A 130 10.92 14.92 12.41
C THR A 130 9.98 16.02 12.96
N GLU A 131 10.54 17.17 13.36
CA GLU A 131 9.79 18.23 14.05
C GLU A 131 8.64 18.83 13.23
N ARG A 132 8.78 18.91 11.91
CA ARG A 132 7.78 19.46 10.98
C ARG A 132 6.89 18.38 10.33
N ALA A 133 7.01 17.14 10.76
CA ALA A 133 6.16 16.04 10.30
C ALA A 133 4.95 15.88 11.22
N ALA A 134 3.75 15.78 10.65
CA ALA A 134 2.56 15.44 11.41
C ALA A 134 2.66 13.98 11.87
N ARG A 135 2.54 13.74 13.17
CA ARG A 135 2.66 12.40 13.75
C ARG A 135 1.69 11.42 13.09
N TRP A 136 2.23 10.27 12.70
CA TRP A 136 1.49 9.16 12.14
C TRP A 136 1.32 8.05 13.19
N ASN A 137 0.08 7.83 13.61
CA ASN A 137 -0.27 6.85 14.66
C ASN A 137 -0.80 5.52 14.11
N SER A 138 -1.01 5.42 12.80
CA SER A 138 -1.55 4.20 12.19
C SER A 138 -0.44 3.20 11.91
N LEU A 139 -0.63 1.94 12.32
CA LEU A 139 0.26 0.85 11.97
C LEU A 139 0.23 0.50 10.48
N VAL A 140 -0.81 0.96 9.77
CA VAL A 140 -1.01 0.71 8.34
C VAL A 140 -0.43 1.87 7.53
N ALA A 141 0.32 1.52 6.49
CA ALA A 141 0.87 2.47 5.53
C ALA A 141 -0.23 3.16 4.70
N PRO A 142 -0.01 4.41 4.28
CA PRO A 142 -0.89 5.08 3.33
C PRO A 142 -0.99 4.31 2.00
N SER A 143 -2.10 4.48 1.30
CA SER A 143 -2.29 3.93 -0.04
C SER A 143 -1.18 4.40 -0.99
N GLY A 144 -0.64 3.49 -1.80
CA GLY A 144 0.44 3.81 -2.73
C GLY A 144 1.84 3.69 -2.14
N TRP A 145 1.97 3.32 -0.85
CA TRP A 145 3.28 3.10 -0.22
C TRP A 145 4.06 1.99 -0.91
N VAL A 146 3.43 0.83 -1.15
CA VAL A 146 4.12 -0.34 -1.72
C VAL A 146 4.69 -0.01 -3.09
N GLU A 147 3.92 0.64 -3.96
CA GLU A 147 4.38 1.02 -5.30
C GLU A 147 5.57 1.98 -5.28
N ARG A 148 5.61 2.89 -4.30
CA ARG A 148 6.70 3.85 -4.12
C ARG A 148 7.93 3.22 -3.47
N ALA A 149 7.71 2.33 -2.53
CA ALA A 149 8.78 1.67 -1.80
C ALA A 149 9.52 0.64 -2.70
N VAL A 150 8.85 0.09 -3.71
CA VAL A 150 9.49 -0.71 -4.78
C VAL A 150 10.44 0.13 -5.64
N ASP A 151 10.17 1.43 -5.79
CA ASP A 151 11.08 2.34 -6.46
C ASP A 151 12.19 2.78 -5.48
N GLY A 152 13.33 2.07 -5.54
CA GLY A 152 14.48 2.38 -4.69
C GLY A 152 14.99 3.81 -4.85
N SER A 153 14.79 4.44 -6.02
CA SER A 153 15.17 5.84 -6.24
C SER A 153 14.25 6.81 -5.49
N TRP A 154 12.97 6.48 -5.38
CA TRP A 154 12.02 7.26 -4.61
C TRP A 154 12.31 7.20 -3.12
N MET A 155 12.69 6.03 -2.58
CA MET A 155 13.05 5.89 -1.17
C MET A 155 14.29 6.73 -0.79
N ALA A 156 15.31 6.74 -1.65
CA ALA A 156 16.49 7.59 -1.45
C ALA A 156 16.13 9.09 -1.43
N LYS A 157 15.29 9.52 -2.39
CA LYS A 157 14.76 10.89 -2.43
C LYS A 157 13.91 11.21 -1.20
N ALA A 158 13.05 10.30 -0.76
CA ALA A 158 12.22 10.50 0.41
C ALA A 158 13.05 10.67 1.68
N ALA A 159 14.17 9.95 1.82
CA ALA A 159 15.12 10.14 2.91
C ALA A 159 15.77 11.53 2.85
N GLU A 160 16.24 11.97 1.68
CA GLU A 160 16.83 13.32 1.50
C GLU A 160 15.82 14.43 1.80
N ALA A 161 14.58 14.30 1.29
CA ALA A 161 13.51 15.26 1.53
C ALA A 161 13.14 15.34 3.02
N LEU A 162 13.16 14.21 3.74
CA LEU A 162 12.94 14.16 5.19
C LEU A 162 13.98 14.96 5.98
N ASP A 163 15.25 14.90 5.56
CA ASP A 163 16.35 15.65 6.21
C ASP A 163 16.24 17.16 5.96
N ARG A 164 15.66 17.57 4.83
CA ARG A 164 15.40 18.99 4.53
C ARG A 164 14.14 19.54 5.17
N LEU A 165 13.18 18.67 5.50
CA LEU A 165 11.86 19.08 5.99
C LEU A 165 11.91 20.07 7.18
N PRO A 166 12.79 19.93 8.20
CA PRO A 166 12.89 20.89 9.30
C PRO A 166 13.24 22.33 8.86
N GLY A 167 14.00 22.47 7.76
CA GLY A 167 14.44 23.76 7.21
C GLY A 167 13.40 24.46 6.34
N CYS A 168 12.34 23.78 5.91
CA CYS A 168 11.32 24.35 5.04
C CYS A 168 10.44 25.36 5.80
N ALA A 169 10.61 26.65 5.52
CA ALA A 169 9.84 27.73 6.14
C ALA A 169 8.42 27.91 5.57
N TRP A 170 8.10 27.28 4.43
CA TRP A 170 6.78 27.39 3.80
C TRP A 170 5.66 26.70 4.59
N PHE A 171 5.97 25.67 5.36
CA PHE A 171 4.99 24.88 6.10
C PHE A 171 4.75 25.47 7.49
N ASP A 172 3.68 26.25 7.66
CA ASP A 172 3.28 26.78 8.98
C ASP A 172 2.75 25.68 9.92
N THR A 173 2.20 24.61 9.34
CA THR A 173 1.68 23.45 10.08
C THR A 173 2.49 22.20 9.77
N PRO A 174 2.54 21.22 10.70
CA PRO A 174 3.20 19.95 10.43
C PRO A 174 2.63 19.28 9.18
N LEU A 175 3.52 18.87 8.27
CA LEU A 175 3.15 18.29 6.98
C LEU A 175 2.58 16.89 7.19
N ALA A 176 1.47 16.54 6.53
CA ALA A 176 0.93 15.17 6.57
C ALA A 176 1.73 14.22 5.66
N VAL A 177 1.89 12.96 6.06
CA VAL A 177 2.70 11.97 5.31
C VAL A 177 2.19 11.75 3.88
N THR A 178 0.87 11.78 3.68
CA THR A 178 0.25 11.63 2.36
C THR A 178 0.58 12.81 1.44
N ARG A 179 0.68 14.03 1.99
CA ARG A 179 1.11 15.22 1.24
C ARG A 179 2.60 15.22 0.99
N PHE A 180 3.39 14.74 1.93
CA PHE A 180 4.83 14.56 1.73
C PHE A 180 5.14 13.70 0.50
N PHE A 181 4.38 12.62 0.26
CA PHE A 181 4.57 11.77 -0.92
C PHE A 181 4.38 12.51 -2.26
N GLU A 182 3.60 13.58 -2.28
CA GLU A 182 3.39 14.44 -3.46
C GLU A 182 4.50 15.50 -3.59
N TYR A 183 5.19 15.82 -2.50
CA TYR A 183 6.12 16.95 -2.40
C TYR A 183 7.59 16.55 -2.34
N VAL A 184 7.94 15.26 -2.28
CA VAL A 184 9.32 14.78 -2.20
C VAL A 184 10.26 15.51 -3.17
N ASP A 185 9.96 15.49 -4.47
CA ASP A 185 10.82 16.14 -5.48
C ASP A 185 10.86 17.68 -5.32
N ARG A 186 9.75 18.30 -4.89
CA ARG A 186 9.64 19.76 -4.68
C ARG A 186 10.39 20.24 -3.44
N ILE A 187 10.42 19.42 -2.38
CA ILE A 187 11.22 19.64 -1.17
C ILE A 187 12.70 19.55 -1.51
N ILE A 188 13.12 18.55 -2.30
CA ILE A 188 14.50 18.45 -2.79
C ILE A 188 14.85 19.63 -3.71
N ALA A 189 13.90 20.15 -4.48
CA ALA A 189 14.13 21.34 -5.30
C ALA A 189 14.24 22.65 -4.49
N GLY A 190 13.97 22.64 -3.18
CA GLY A 190 14.01 23.84 -2.32
C GLY A 190 12.81 24.78 -2.52
N GLU A 191 11.73 24.30 -3.15
CA GLU A 191 10.55 25.14 -3.43
C GLU A 191 9.88 25.66 -2.14
N PHE A 192 10.06 24.95 -1.03
CA PHE A 192 9.45 25.23 0.26
C PHE A 192 10.41 25.90 1.26
N ASP A 193 11.59 26.32 0.82
CA ASP A 193 12.59 26.94 1.70
C ASP A 193 12.19 28.37 2.07
N ASN A 194 11.50 29.05 1.16
CA ASN A 194 11.03 30.41 1.39
C ASN A 194 9.69 30.42 2.15
N PRO A 195 9.49 31.36 3.09
CA PRO A 195 8.21 31.50 3.77
C PRO A 195 7.11 31.78 2.74
N LYS A 196 5.92 31.26 3.02
CA LYS A 196 4.76 31.47 2.16
C LYS A 196 4.51 32.98 2.06
N HIS A 197 4.64 33.54 0.86
CA HIS A 197 4.25 34.92 0.62
C HIS A 197 2.73 35.01 0.70
N ASP A 198 2.23 35.25 1.91
CA ASP A 198 0.84 35.63 2.12
C ASP A 198 0.61 36.95 1.39
N GLY A 199 0.08 36.84 0.16
CA GLY A 199 -0.33 37.95 -0.70
C GLY A 199 -1.45 38.82 -0.10
N ARG A 200 -1.68 38.75 1.22
CA ARG A 200 -2.48 39.71 1.98
C ARG A 200 -1.71 41.03 2.03
N ARG A 201 -1.69 41.73 0.88
CA ARG A 201 -1.58 43.18 0.85
C ARG A 201 -2.64 43.70 1.81
N LYS A 202 -2.23 44.08 3.03
CA LYS A 202 -3.04 44.91 3.92
C LYS A 202 -3.45 46.10 3.06
N LYS A 203 -4.72 46.16 2.65
CA LYS A 203 -5.28 47.38 2.07
C LYS A 203 -5.04 48.45 3.13
N GLN A 204 -4.10 49.35 2.87
CA GLN A 204 -3.93 50.53 3.72
C GLN A 204 -5.30 51.20 3.79
N PRO A 205 -5.81 51.52 5.00
CA PRO A 205 -6.98 52.38 5.09
C PRO A 205 -6.57 53.72 4.51
N THR A 206 -6.97 53.99 3.27
CA THR A 206 -6.89 55.33 2.69
C THR A 206 -7.73 56.22 3.60
N GLY A 207 -7.06 57.02 4.41
CA GLY A 207 -7.68 58.03 5.25
C GLY A 207 -8.58 58.89 4.38
N GLY A 208 -9.88 58.78 4.59
CA GLY A 208 -10.85 59.74 4.09
C GLY A 208 -10.66 61.04 4.86
N ASN A 209 -10.19 62.06 4.14
CA ASN A 209 -10.03 63.41 4.64
C ASN A 209 -11.35 63.99 5.17
N LEU A 210 -11.16 64.87 6.17
CA LEU A 210 -12.06 65.91 6.66
C LEU A 210 -12.68 66.75 5.54
#